data_AF-A0A916BNN8-F1
#
_entry.id   AF-A0A916BNN8-F1
#
_cell.length_a   1.000
_cell.length_b   1.000
_cell.length_c   1.000
_cell.angle_alpha   90.00
_cell.angle_beta   90.00
_cell.angle_gamma   90.00
#
_symmetry.space_group_name_H-M   'P 1'
#
loop_
_entity.id
_entity.type
_entity.pdbx_description
1 polymer ?
#
loop_
_entity_poly.entity_id
_entity_poly.type
_entity_poly.pdbx_seq_one_letter_code
_entity_poly.pdbx_strand_id
1 'polypeptide(L)'
;MSLQIDKSELPLTLDLWSILVLAVPSFIYQLGYAAVSEEPLFRGFLWGYLRKLKCPEKWIWLFQTGLFMLGHIYYVTNAPVSFWIIVPVGGLVTGWLAWRSRSIATSMAAHGALNALGRTVGYIFAYSRL
;
A
#
# COMPACT_ATOMS: atom_id res chain seq x y z
N MET A 1 -1.53 3.11 -2.94
CA MET A 1 -2.55 2.18 -3.48
C MET A 1 -3.83 2.95 -3.81
N SER A 2 -4.28 2.97 -5.07
CA SER A 2 -5.59 3.52 -5.45
C SER A 2 -6.49 2.41 -6.00
N LEU A 3 -7.70 2.28 -5.44
CA LEU A 3 -8.78 1.46 -6.00
C LEU A 3 -9.60 2.21 -7.06
N GLN A 4 -9.48 3.53 -7.09
CA GLN A 4 -10.22 4.39 -8.01
C GLN A 4 -9.27 4.73 -9.15
N ILE A 5 -9.34 3.90 -10.20
CA ILE A 5 -8.59 4.07 -11.44
C ILE A 5 -9.52 4.75 -12.45
N ASP A 6 -9.04 5.80 -13.12
CA ASP A 6 -9.81 6.49 -14.16
C ASP A 6 -10.00 5.55 -15.36
N LYS A 7 -11.15 5.66 -16.03
CA LYS A 7 -11.43 4.94 -17.28
C LYS A 7 -10.40 5.26 -18.36
N SER A 8 -9.84 6.48 -18.37
CA SER A 8 -8.77 6.85 -19.32
C SER A 8 -7.47 6.09 -19.11
N GLU A 9 -7.28 5.49 -17.93
CA GLU A 9 -6.11 4.67 -17.61
C GLU A 9 -6.31 3.18 -17.95
N LEU A 10 -7.50 2.78 -18.41
CA LEU A 10 -7.75 1.43 -18.90
C LEU A 10 -7.12 1.25 -20.29
N PRO A 11 -6.20 0.29 -20.48
CA PRO A 11 -5.78 -0.11 -21.81
C PRO A 11 -6.99 -0.74 -22.53
N LEU A 12 -7.37 -0.17 -23.68
CA LEU A 12 -8.54 -0.54 -24.51
C LEU A 12 -8.61 -2.03 -24.92
N THR A 13 -7.56 -2.81 -24.67
CA THR A 13 -7.38 -4.19 -25.14
C THR A 13 -7.26 -5.24 -24.02
N LEU A 14 -7.35 -4.86 -22.74
CA LEU A 14 -7.21 -5.84 -21.65
C LEU A 14 -8.53 -6.53 -21.34
N ASP A 15 -8.58 -7.84 -21.56
CA ASP A 15 -9.63 -8.71 -21.02
C ASP A 15 -9.40 -9.03 -19.54
N LEU A 16 -10.40 -9.65 -18.89
CA LEU A 16 -10.34 -10.02 -17.48
C LEU A 16 -9.14 -10.93 -17.17
N TRP A 17 -8.81 -11.86 -18.08
CA TRP A 17 -7.66 -12.75 -17.92
C TRP A 17 -6.35 -11.99 -17.87
N SER A 18 -6.19 -11.01 -18.76
CA SER A 18 -5.00 -10.17 -18.81
C SER A 18 -4.84 -9.34 -17.54
N ILE A 19 -5.96 -8.81 -16.99
CA ILE A 19 -5.94 -8.07 -15.71
C ILE A 19 -5.46 -8.98 -14.56
N LEU A 20 -5.89 -10.23 -14.52
CA LEU A 20 -5.46 -11.20 -13.50
C LEU A 20 -3.98 -11.58 -13.67
N VAL A 21 -3.54 -11.83 -14.91
CA VAL A 21 -2.14 -12.17 -15.20
C VAL A 21 -1.19 -11.02 -14.82
N LEU A 22 -1.63 -9.76 -14.99
CA LEU A 22 -0.84 -8.59 -14.62
C LEU A 22 -0.64 -8.42 -13.09
N ALA A 23 -1.38 -9.15 -12.26
CA ALA A 23 -1.22 -9.07 -10.80
C ALA A 23 0.18 -9.53 -10.35
N VAL A 24 0.73 -10.56 -10.98
CA VAL A 24 2.06 -11.12 -10.64
C VAL A 24 3.19 -10.14 -10.95
N PRO A 25 3.36 -9.62 -12.19
CA PRO A 25 4.39 -8.62 -12.47
C PRO A 25 4.15 -7.33 -11.68
N SER A 26 2.88 -6.95 -11.42
CA SER A 26 2.57 -5.84 -10.54
C SER A 26 3.09 -6.08 -9.13
N PHE A 27 2.92 -7.27 -8.55
CA PHE A 27 3.46 -7.60 -7.23
C PHE A 27 4.99 -7.44 -7.18
N ILE A 28 5.70 -7.99 -8.16
CA ILE A 28 7.17 -7.88 -8.23
C ILE A 28 7.61 -6.42 -8.36
N TYR A 29 6.94 -5.64 -9.20
CA TYR A 29 7.21 -4.21 -9.35
C TYR A 29 6.96 -3.45 -8.03
N GLN A 30 5.82 -3.69 -7.37
CA GLN A 30 5.47 -3.03 -6.11
C GLN A 30 6.43 -3.40 -4.98
N LEU A 31 6.90 -4.65 -4.96
CA LEU A 31 7.92 -5.10 -4.01
C LEU A 31 9.27 -4.40 -4.25
N GLY A 32 9.72 -4.33 -5.52
CA GLY A 32 11.01 -3.78 -5.92
C GLY A 32 11.07 -2.26 -6.04
N TYR A 33 9.93 -1.56 -5.97
CA TYR A 33 9.85 -0.11 -6.07
C TYR A 33 9.27 0.51 -4.79
N ALA A 34 7.96 0.37 -4.56
CA ALA A 34 7.30 1.02 -3.42
C ALA A 34 7.75 0.42 -2.08
N ALA A 35 7.66 -0.91 -1.93
CA ALA A 35 7.92 -1.56 -0.65
C ALA A 35 9.38 -1.42 -0.20
N VAL A 36 10.34 -1.50 -1.13
CA VAL A 36 11.78 -1.37 -0.80
C VAL A 36 12.16 0.06 -0.42
N SER A 37 11.46 1.08 -0.93
CA SER A 37 11.71 2.47 -0.55
C SER A 37 11.00 2.84 0.76
N GLU A 38 9.76 2.40 0.95
CA GLU A 38 8.91 2.86 2.05
C GLU A 38 9.12 2.04 3.33
N GLU A 39 9.13 0.70 3.25
CA GLU A 39 9.15 -0.14 4.46
C GLU A 39 10.45 -0.03 5.27
N PRO A 40 11.67 0.02 4.68
CA PRO A 40 12.89 0.28 5.45
C PRO A 40 12.89 1.67 6.12
N LEU A 41 12.33 2.69 5.47
CA LEU A 41 12.20 4.03 6.03
C LEU A 41 11.28 4.01 7.27
N PHE A 42 10.06 3.48 7.13
CA PHE A 42 9.08 3.45 8.21
C PHE A 42 9.44 2.42 9.28
N ARG A 43 9.58 1.14 8.93
CA ARG A 43 9.69 0.03 9.88
C ARG A 43 11.11 -0.23 10.37
N GLY A 44 12.11 0.18 9.60
CA GLY A 44 13.51 0.15 10.00
C GLY A 44 13.92 1.42 10.73
N PHE A 45 14.21 2.47 9.97
CA PHE A 45 14.85 3.67 10.47
C PHE A 45 13.96 4.46 11.44
N LEU A 46 12.76 4.87 11.01
CA LEU A 46 11.88 5.71 11.81
C LEU A 46 11.38 4.97 13.06
N TRP A 47 10.98 3.70 12.91
CA TRP A 47 10.53 2.90 14.06
C TRP A 47 11.67 2.71 15.06
N GLY A 48 12.87 2.36 14.58
CA GLY A 48 14.05 2.20 15.41
C GLY A 48 14.44 3.49 16.15
N TYR A 49 14.38 4.63 15.47
CA TYR A 49 14.65 5.94 16.06
C TYR A 49 13.64 6.29 17.17
N LEU A 50 12.34 6.17 16.90
CA LEU A 50 11.30 6.47 17.89
C LEU A 50 11.34 5.52 19.10
N ARG A 51 11.72 4.26 18.90
CA ARG A 51 11.98 3.34 20.03
C ARG A 51 13.14 3.80 20.90
N LYS A 52 14.22 4.34 20.31
CA LYS A 52 15.35 4.92 21.07
C LYS A 52 14.92 6.12 21.91
N LEU A 53 13.91 6.87 21.47
CA LEU A 53 13.27 7.94 22.24
C LEU A 53 12.29 7.44 23.31
N LYS A 54 12.21 6.13 23.55
CA LYS A 54 11.29 5.49 24.50
C LYS A 54 9.80 5.71 24.17
N CYS A 55 9.47 6.02 22.91
CA CYS A 55 8.07 6.06 22.48
C CYS A 55 7.45 4.66 22.55
N PRO A 56 6.25 4.49 23.14
CA PRO A 56 5.58 3.19 23.16
C PRO A 56 5.27 2.70 21.74
N GLU A 57 5.53 1.42 21.46
CA GLU A 57 5.44 0.86 20.10
C GLU A 57 4.05 1.03 19.46
N LYS A 58 2.97 0.97 20.26
CA LYS A 58 1.60 1.24 19.80
C LYS A 58 1.44 2.66 19.21
N TRP A 59 2.12 3.66 19.79
CA TRP A 59 2.06 5.04 19.32
C TRP A 59 2.94 5.24 18.09
N ILE A 60 4.10 4.58 18.03
CA ILE A 60 4.95 4.57 16.84
C ILE A 60 4.15 4.03 15.64
N TRP A 61 3.45 2.92 15.84
CA TRP A 61 2.61 2.31 14.82
C TRP A 61 1.53 3.26 14.28
N LEU A 62 0.72 3.83 15.18
CA LEU A 62 -0.35 4.78 14.80
C LEU A 62 0.20 6.05 14.14
N PHE A 63 1.30 6.59 14.68
CA PHE A 63 1.96 7.77 14.13
C PHE A 63 2.46 7.52 12.70
N GLN A 64 3.10 6.38 12.46
CA GLN A 64 3.55 6.02 11.12
C GLN A 64 2.40 5.82 10.14
N THR A 65 1.27 5.26 10.58
CA THR A 65 0.06 5.22 9.73
C THR A 65 -0.40 6.63 9.37
N GLY A 66 -0.42 7.56 10.33
CA GLY A 66 -0.75 8.97 10.07
C GLY A 66 0.20 9.62 9.08
N LEU A 67 1.51 9.44 9.24
CA LEU A 67 2.50 9.93 8.28
C LEU A 67 2.34 9.30 6.90
N PHE A 68 2.03 8.00 6.84
CA PHE A 68 1.79 7.29 5.59
C PHE A 68 0.56 7.84 4.85
N MET A 69 -0.51 8.14 5.58
CA MET A 69 -1.67 8.85 5.04
C MET A 69 -1.29 10.23 4.51
N LEU A 70 -0.51 11.01 5.27
CA LEU A 70 -0.07 12.34 4.82
C LEU A 70 0.74 12.28 3.52
N GLY A 71 1.60 11.26 3.35
CA GLY A 71 2.30 11.01 2.09
C GLY A 71 1.37 10.75 0.90
N HIS A 72 0.11 10.38 1.16
CA HIS A 72 -0.93 10.10 0.17
C HIS A 72 -2.03 11.18 0.11
N ILE A 73 -1.80 12.38 0.65
CA ILE A 73 -2.82 13.45 0.70
C ILE A 73 -3.41 13.82 -0.67
N TYR A 74 -2.66 13.61 -1.75
CA TYR A 74 -3.11 13.83 -3.13
C TYR A 74 -4.25 12.89 -3.57
N TYR A 75 -4.55 11.83 -2.81
CA TYR A 75 -5.71 10.98 -3.03
C TYR A 75 -7.01 11.53 -2.45
N VAL A 76 -6.98 12.56 -1.59
CA VAL A 76 -8.21 13.07 -0.94
C VAL A 76 -9.29 13.44 -1.94
N THR A 77 -8.93 14.09 -3.05
CA THR A 77 -9.89 14.53 -4.08
C THR A 77 -10.11 13.47 -5.16
N ASN A 78 -9.04 12.81 -5.60
CA ASN A 78 -9.08 11.96 -6.80
C ASN A 78 -9.44 10.50 -6.49
N ALA A 79 -9.14 10.04 -5.26
CA ALA A 79 -9.36 8.68 -4.83
C ALA A 79 -9.76 8.61 -3.33
N PRO A 80 -10.88 9.24 -2.93
CA PRO A 80 -11.25 9.41 -1.52
C PRO A 80 -11.40 8.08 -0.77
N VAL A 81 -11.94 7.03 -1.40
CA VAL A 81 -12.05 5.71 -0.77
C VAL A 81 -10.66 5.14 -0.48
N SER A 82 -9.74 5.35 -1.42
CA SER A 82 -8.35 4.92 -1.25
C SER A 82 -7.69 5.68 -0.11
N PHE A 83 -7.87 7.00 -0.04
CA PHE A 83 -7.30 7.82 1.01
C PHE A 83 -7.85 7.50 2.41
N TRP A 84 -9.18 7.46 2.57
CA TRP A 84 -9.82 7.36 3.88
C TRP A 84 -9.88 5.94 4.43
N ILE A 85 -9.82 4.93 3.57
CA ILE A 85 -9.99 3.52 3.99
C ILE A 85 -8.73 2.72 3.66
N ILE A 86 -8.34 2.69 2.39
CA ILE A 86 -7.33 1.73 1.92
C ILE A 86 -5.94 2.06 2.45
N VAL A 87 -5.52 3.32 2.35
CA VAL A 87 -4.21 3.78 2.83
C VAL A 87 -4.06 3.58 4.35
N PRO A 88 -4.99 4.02 5.22
CA PRO A 88 -4.88 3.78 6.66
C PRO A 88 -4.93 2.29 7.01
N VAL A 89 -5.84 1.51 6.42
CA VAL A 89 -5.92 0.08 6.68
C VAL A 89 -4.62 -0.62 6.25
N GLY A 90 -4.09 -0.30 5.07
CA GLY A 90 -2.81 -0.80 4.59
C GLY A 90 -1.65 -0.45 5.53
N GLY A 91 -1.54 0.82 5.93
CA GLY A 91 -0.50 1.28 6.86
C GLY A 91 -0.58 0.63 8.24
N LEU A 92 -1.80 0.38 8.74
CA LEU A 92 -2.04 -0.37 9.98
C LEU A 92 -1.63 -1.83 9.83
N VAL A 93 -2.03 -2.50 8.76
CA VAL A 93 -1.73 -3.91 8.51
C VAL A 93 -0.23 -4.15 8.34
N THR A 94 0.45 -3.38 7.47
CA THR A 94 1.89 -3.54 7.26
C THR A 94 2.67 -3.23 8.54
N GLY A 95 2.28 -2.17 9.26
CA GLY A 95 2.90 -1.81 10.54
C GLY A 95 2.70 -2.87 11.62
N TRP A 96 1.50 -3.46 11.70
CA TRP A 96 1.22 -4.55 12.63
C TRP A 96 2.00 -5.82 12.28
N LEU A 97 2.09 -6.17 11.00
CA LEU A 97 2.88 -7.32 10.55
C LEU A 97 4.36 -7.14 10.89
N ALA A 98 4.95 -5.98 10.60
CA ALA A 98 6.32 -5.65 10.99
C ALA A 98 6.51 -5.75 12.52
N TRP A 99 5.54 -5.24 13.28
CA TRP A 99 5.56 -5.29 14.74
C TRP A 99 5.51 -6.71 15.28
N ARG A 100 4.63 -7.56 14.73
CA ARG A 100 4.41 -8.93 15.19
C ARG A 100 5.51 -9.90 14.75
N SER A 101 6.00 -9.76 13.52
CA SER A 101 7.02 -10.64 12.93
C SER A 101 8.45 -10.19 13.26
N ARG A 102 8.64 -8.92 13.65
CA ARG A 102 9.94 -8.29 13.83
C ARG A 102 10.81 -8.34 12.55
N SER A 103 10.16 -8.40 11.38
CA SER A 103 10.82 -8.48 10.08
C SER A 103 10.24 -7.47 9.10
N ILE A 104 11.13 -6.70 8.46
CA ILE A 104 10.77 -5.77 7.39
C ILE A 104 10.33 -6.56 6.15
N ALA A 105 10.91 -7.73 5.88
CA ALA A 105 10.57 -8.54 4.71
C ALA A 105 9.09 -8.99 4.72
N THR A 106 8.55 -9.34 5.88
CA THR A 106 7.11 -9.67 6.01
C THR A 106 6.23 -8.48 5.64
N SER A 107 6.59 -7.29 6.13
CA SER A 107 5.89 -6.05 5.83
C SER A 107 5.96 -5.70 4.35
N MET A 108 7.15 -5.85 3.74
CA MET A 108 7.38 -5.60 2.32
C MET A 108 6.56 -6.53 1.42
N ALA A 109 6.53 -7.82 1.72
CA ALA A 109 5.72 -8.78 0.99
C ALA A 109 4.23 -8.43 1.08
N ALA A 110 3.74 -8.09 2.28
CA ALA A 110 2.36 -7.67 2.47
C ALA A 110 2.04 -6.36 1.74
N HIS A 111 2.94 -5.38 1.81
CA HIS A 111 2.82 -4.11 1.09
C HIS A 111 2.70 -4.35 -0.42
N GLY A 112 3.64 -5.10 -1.00
CA GLY A 112 3.64 -5.43 -2.43
C GLY A 112 2.34 -6.13 -2.84
N ALA A 113 1.87 -7.08 -2.03
CA ALA A 113 0.62 -7.80 -2.27
C ALA A 113 -0.60 -6.89 -2.21
N LEU A 114 -0.71 -6.06 -1.16
CA LEU A 114 -1.81 -5.09 -1.02
C LEU A 114 -1.86 -4.13 -2.21
N ASN A 115 -0.72 -3.58 -2.63
CA ASN A 115 -0.68 -2.67 -3.78
C ASN A 115 -1.06 -3.36 -5.09
N ALA A 116 -0.56 -4.58 -5.33
CA ALA A 116 -0.88 -5.33 -6.54
C ALA A 116 -2.36 -5.72 -6.57
N LEU A 117 -2.90 -6.27 -5.49
CA LEU A 117 -4.31 -6.63 -5.38
C LEU A 117 -5.20 -5.39 -5.49
N GLY A 118 -4.84 -4.29 -4.84
CA GLY A 118 -5.58 -3.03 -4.95
C GLY A 118 -5.65 -2.55 -6.40
N ARG A 119 -4.53 -2.57 -7.12
CA ARG A 119 -4.51 -2.22 -8.55
C ARG A 119 -5.39 -3.15 -9.38
N THR A 120 -5.26 -4.46 -9.19
CA THR A 120 -6.06 -5.46 -9.93
C THR A 120 -7.56 -5.28 -9.67
N VAL A 121 -7.97 -5.11 -8.41
CA VAL A 121 -9.37 -4.85 -8.04
C VAL A 121 -9.86 -3.53 -8.64
N GLY A 122 -9.03 -2.49 -8.62
CA GLY A 122 -9.34 -1.20 -9.24
C GLY A 122 -9.63 -1.35 -10.74
N TYR A 123 -8.82 -2.12 -11.46
CA TYR A 123 -9.05 -2.40 -12.88
C TYR A 123 -10.32 -3.22 -13.13
N ILE A 124 -10.57 -4.27 -12.33
CA ILE A 124 -11.80 -5.08 -12.44
C ILE A 124 -13.03 -4.19 -12.25
N PHE A 125 -13.02 -3.31 -11.25
CA PHE A 125 -14.14 -2.43 -10.97
C PHE A 125 -14.34 -1.34 -12.03
N ALA A 126 -13.26 -0.82 -12.60
CA ALA A 126 -13.33 0.10 -13.71
C ALA A 126 -13.90 -0.59 -14.97
N TYR A 127 -13.53 -1.85 -15.21
CA TYR A 127 -14.04 -2.69 -16.31
C TYR A 127 -15.52 -3.06 -16.15
N SER A 128 -15.98 -3.40 -14.94
CA SER A 128 -17.39 -3.79 -14.70
C SER A 128 -18.39 -2.63 -14.72
N ARG A 129 -17.91 -1.39 -14.80
CA ARG A 129 -18.70 -0.15 -15.00
C ARG A 129 -18.83 0.25 -16.47
N LEU A 130 -18.53 -0.66 -17.40
CA LEU A 130 -18.84 -0.60 -18.84
C LEU A 130 -20.22 -1.20 -19.10
#